data_AF-X0UAZ0-F1
#
_entry.id   AF-X0UAZ0-F1
#
_cell.length_a   1.000
_cell.length_b   1.000
_cell.length_c   1.000
_cell.angle_alpha   90.00
_cell.angle_beta   90.00
_cell.angle_gamma   90.00
#
_symmetry.space_group_name_H-M   'P 1'
#
loop_
_entity.id
_entity.type
_entity.pdbx_description
1 polymer ?
#
loop_
_entity_poly.entity_id
_entity_poly.type
_entity_poly.pdbx_seq_one_letter_code
_entity_poly.pdbx_strand_id
1 'polypeptide(L)'
;AQNAPNIAEIHINDDHVRIELEIFVNDIVTFDRLIPEEFFTGTGIKRAPLEERMQQFSKEDLQVLADNGQKLQAALKLIEPRLRKERPSSIPWKINPYTGQPIPGPPEDKRVLYAELVYPFNKKPSSLTIIPPLDEKAKISKVPIGFITYHKGVLINDFRYLSGPSTVMLDWTDPWYSAFDKKALKRWQRGSVMSFLYIEPYEVRHEILARVKDLAAWMDLGLRGDEFIEADENEPLKKRVGEFFLKRDKTLIDGKQLRPILDRTAFVKYSMTGST
;
A
#
# COMPACT_ATOMS: atom_id res chain seq x y z
N ALA A 1 -4.30 1.02 12.05
CA ALA A 1 -3.52 2.18 12.52
C ALA A 1 -2.15 2.15 11.87
N GLN A 2 -1.68 3.27 11.33
CA GLN A 2 -0.30 3.39 10.85
C GLN A 2 0.62 3.77 12.01
N ASN A 3 0.85 2.81 12.92
CA ASN A 3 1.44 3.05 14.24
C ASN A 3 2.91 2.62 14.36
N ALA A 4 3.49 2.04 13.31
CA ALA A 4 4.89 1.63 13.35
C ALA A 4 5.81 2.84 13.57
N PRO A 5 6.86 2.77 14.41
CA PRO A 5 7.82 3.86 14.60
C PRO A 5 8.42 4.36 13.28
N ASN A 6 8.85 3.46 12.41
CA ASN A 6 9.34 3.79 11.07
C ASN A 6 8.26 3.47 10.03
N ILE A 7 8.12 4.31 9.00
CA ILE A 7 7.14 4.10 7.93
C ILE A 7 7.81 4.23 6.56
N ALA A 8 7.58 3.26 5.69
CA ALA A 8 8.01 3.27 4.29
C ALA A 8 6.78 3.33 3.35
N GLU A 9 6.72 4.36 2.51
CA GLU A 9 5.80 4.41 1.37
C GLU A 9 6.60 4.05 0.11
N ILE A 10 6.25 2.92 -0.50
CA ILE A 10 6.99 2.31 -1.60
C ILE A 10 6.18 2.52 -2.88
N HIS A 11 6.73 3.23 -3.84
CA HIS A 11 6.10 3.55 -5.11
C HIS A 11 6.87 2.87 -6.24
N ILE A 12 6.24 1.90 -6.89
CA ILE A 12 6.78 1.20 -8.05
C ILE A 12 6.27 1.93 -9.29
N ASN A 13 7.17 2.66 -9.94
CA ASN A 13 6.93 3.45 -11.14
C ASN A 13 7.40 2.70 -12.39
N ASP A 14 7.27 3.28 -13.58
CA ASP A 14 7.58 2.60 -14.84
C ASP A 14 9.08 2.26 -15.03
N ASP A 15 9.98 2.98 -14.36
CA ASP A 15 11.44 2.93 -14.53
C ASP A 15 12.22 2.86 -13.19
N HIS A 16 11.55 3.01 -12.04
CA HIS A 16 12.20 2.96 -10.74
C HIS A 16 11.25 2.59 -9.61
N VAL A 17 11.81 2.18 -8.48
CA VAL A 17 11.12 2.18 -7.19
C VAL A 17 11.52 3.42 -6.42
N ARG A 18 10.57 4.25 -6.01
CA ARG A 18 10.78 5.33 -5.06
C ARG A 18 10.35 4.87 -3.68
N ILE A 19 11.19 5.05 -2.67
CA ILE A 19 10.86 4.76 -1.27
C ILE A 19 10.95 6.07 -0.48
N GLU A 20 9.83 6.47 0.10
CA GLU A 20 9.77 7.54 1.09
C GLU A 20 9.81 6.91 2.48
N LEU A 21 10.88 7.15 3.23
CA LEU A 21 11.14 6.54 4.52
C LEU A 21 11.11 7.59 5.63
N GLU A 22 10.19 7.47 6.57
CA GLU A 22 10.19 8.18 7.85
C GLU A 22 10.90 7.31 8.89
N ILE A 23 12.11 7.72 9.29
CA ILE A 23 12.91 7.02 10.30
C ILE A 23 12.70 7.69 11.64
N PHE A 24 12.23 6.94 12.64
CA PHE A 24 12.05 7.47 13.99
C PHE A 24 13.39 7.85 14.60
N VAL A 25 13.43 8.95 15.36
CA VAL A 25 14.69 9.50 15.91
C VAL A 25 15.52 8.47 16.70
N ASN A 26 14.87 7.56 17.42
CA ASN A 26 15.57 6.51 18.19
C ASN A 26 16.14 5.38 17.32
N ASP A 27 15.67 5.26 16.08
CA ASP A 27 16.07 4.19 15.15
C ASP A 27 17.08 4.68 14.10
N ILE A 28 17.45 5.97 14.10
CA ILE A 28 18.37 6.59 13.13
C ILE A 28 19.70 5.83 13.01
N VAL A 29 20.21 5.29 14.11
CA VAL A 29 21.47 4.52 14.13
C VAL A 29 21.40 3.26 13.25
N THR A 30 20.21 2.67 13.08
CA THR A 30 20.01 1.52 12.19
C THR A 30 20.18 1.89 10.72
N PHE A 31 20.03 3.17 10.40
CA PHE A 31 20.15 3.73 9.06
C PHE A 31 21.32 4.72 8.97
N ASP A 32 22.40 4.46 9.70
CA ASP A 32 23.55 5.37 9.83
C ASP A 32 24.06 5.86 8.46
N ARG A 33 24.11 4.98 7.46
CA ARG A 33 24.56 5.23 6.09
C ARG A 33 23.80 6.34 5.39
N LEU A 34 22.56 6.61 5.79
CA LEU A 34 21.77 7.71 5.25
C LEU A 34 22.10 9.05 5.91
N ILE A 35 22.52 9.06 7.18
CA ILE A 35 22.71 10.30 7.96
C ILE A 35 23.65 11.26 7.19
N PRO A 36 23.29 12.56 7.06
CA PRO A 36 24.12 13.53 6.37
C PRO A 36 25.46 13.76 7.10
N GLU A 37 26.48 14.21 6.38
CA GLU A 37 27.81 14.45 6.98
C GLU A 37 27.81 15.65 7.93
N GLU A 38 26.92 16.61 7.68
CA GLU A 38 26.77 17.84 8.44
C GLU A 38 26.46 17.55 9.92
N PHE A 39 25.78 16.43 10.21
CA PHE A 39 25.46 15.97 11.56
C PHE A 39 26.69 15.57 12.37
N PHE A 40 27.83 15.32 11.72
CA PHE A 40 29.09 14.92 12.35
C PHE A 40 30.09 16.06 12.44
N THR A 41 29.72 17.28 12.01
CA THR A 41 30.59 18.45 12.08
C THR A 41 31.02 18.71 13.54
N GLY A 42 32.33 18.81 13.79
CA GLY A 42 32.87 19.02 15.13
C GLY A 42 33.02 17.77 16.00
N THR A 43 32.58 16.59 15.53
CA THR A 43 32.71 15.32 16.28
C THR A 43 34.04 14.59 16.05
N GLY A 44 34.80 14.98 15.03
CA GLY A 44 36.04 14.30 14.62
C GLY A 44 35.82 12.96 13.90
N ILE A 45 34.56 12.53 13.73
CA ILE A 45 34.20 11.28 13.04
C ILE A 45 34.34 11.50 11.52
N LYS A 46 35.25 10.75 10.89
CA LYS A 46 35.35 10.68 9.42
C LYS A 46 34.46 9.57 8.89
N ARG A 47 33.70 9.86 7.83
CA ARG A 47 32.79 8.92 7.19
C ARG A 47 33.20 8.66 5.74
N ALA A 48 32.83 7.49 5.24
CA ALA A 48 32.98 7.17 3.83
C ALA A 48 32.11 8.11 2.97
N PRO A 49 32.53 8.41 1.73
CA PRO A 49 31.74 9.18 0.78
C PRO A 49 30.32 8.63 0.62
N LEU A 50 29.37 9.52 0.33
CA LEU A 50 27.95 9.13 0.17
C LEU A 50 27.77 7.98 -0.83
N GLU A 51 28.50 7.97 -1.94
CA GLU A 51 28.40 6.93 -2.96
C GLU A 51 28.74 5.54 -2.40
N GLU A 52 29.85 5.41 -1.67
CA GLU A 52 30.23 4.15 -1.01
C GLU A 52 29.21 3.72 0.04
N ARG A 53 28.69 4.68 0.82
CA ARG A 53 27.62 4.42 1.80
C ARG A 53 26.35 3.92 1.11
N MET A 54 25.95 4.49 -0.02
CA MET A 54 24.77 4.07 -0.76
C MET A 54 24.94 2.70 -1.43
N GLN A 55 26.15 2.36 -1.88
CA GLN A 55 26.45 1.01 -2.38
C GLN A 55 26.26 -0.04 -1.29
N GLN A 56 26.78 0.21 -0.09
CA GLN A 56 26.60 -0.68 1.06
C GLN A 56 25.14 -0.72 1.53
N PHE A 57 24.47 0.43 1.61
CA PHE A 57 23.07 0.52 1.99
C PHE A 57 22.18 -0.38 1.12
N SER A 58 22.38 -0.32 -0.20
CA SER A 58 21.64 -1.14 -1.18
C SER A 58 21.94 -2.63 -1.08
N LYS A 59 23.08 -2.99 -0.46
CA LYS A 59 23.54 -4.37 -0.31
C LYS A 59 23.12 -5.00 1.01
N GLU A 60 23.02 -4.21 2.08
CA GLU A 60 22.95 -4.71 3.46
C GLU A 60 21.76 -4.18 4.26
N ASP A 61 21.31 -2.95 3.98
CA ASP A 61 20.25 -2.29 4.75
C ASP A 61 18.90 -2.49 4.06
N LEU A 62 18.36 -1.45 3.44
CA LEU A 62 17.11 -1.55 2.68
C LEU A 62 17.45 -1.97 1.24
N GLN A 63 17.13 -3.21 0.90
CA GLN A 63 17.49 -3.81 -0.39
C GLN A 63 16.24 -3.98 -1.24
N VAL A 64 16.40 -3.76 -2.55
CA VAL A 64 15.37 -4.05 -3.56
C VAL A 64 16.00 -4.97 -4.59
N LEU A 65 15.46 -6.18 -4.72
CA LEU A 65 15.93 -7.17 -5.69
C LEU A 65 14.92 -7.29 -6.82
N ALA A 66 15.41 -7.28 -8.07
CA ALA A 66 14.63 -7.66 -9.23
C ALA A 66 14.44 -9.19 -9.32
N ASP A 67 13.55 -9.62 -10.20
CA ASP A 67 13.21 -11.03 -10.48
C ASP A 67 14.41 -11.89 -10.91
N ASN A 68 15.42 -11.29 -11.53
CA ASN A 68 16.69 -11.94 -11.86
C ASN A 68 17.67 -12.05 -10.67
N GLY A 69 17.27 -11.63 -9.46
CA GLY A 69 18.10 -11.59 -8.25
C GLY A 69 19.07 -10.41 -8.17
N GLN A 70 19.08 -9.50 -9.16
CA GLN A 70 19.92 -8.31 -9.16
C GLN A 70 19.45 -7.35 -8.05
N LYS A 71 20.39 -6.94 -7.18
CA LYS A 71 20.17 -5.84 -6.24
C LYS A 71 20.20 -4.52 -6.99
N LEU A 72 19.15 -3.74 -6.87
CA LEU A 72 19.08 -2.40 -7.44
C LEU A 72 19.88 -1.43 -6.57
N GLN A 73 20.61 -0.52 -7.21
CA GLN A 73 21.42 0.48 -6.52
C GLN A 73 20.55 1.68 -6.14
N ALA A 74 20.40 1.94 -4.85
CA ALA A 74 19.71 3.12 -4.35
C ALA A 74 20.51 4.40 -4.61
N ALA A 75 19.81 5.46 -4.99
CA ALA A 75 20.27 6.83 -4.95
C ALA A 75 19.47 7.60 -3.89
N LEU A 76 20.15 8.28 -2.97
CA LEU A 76 19.52 9.19 -2.02
C LEU A 76 19.19 10.50 -2.73
N LYS A 77 17.90 10.85 -2.78
CA LYS A 77 17.42 12.07 -3.44
C LYS A 77 17.21 13.22 -2.48
N LEU A 78 16.69 12.93 -1.29
CA LEU A 78 16.44 13.91 -0.26
C LEU A 78 16.66 13.27 1.10
N ILE A 79 17.23 14.03 2.03
CA ILE A 79 17.26 13.67 3.43
C ILE A 79 17.18 14.91 4.31
N GLU A 80 16.24 14.92 5.26
CA GLU A 80 16.05 16.05 6.16
C GLU A 80 15.26 15.67 7.41
N PRO A 81 15.47 16.37 8.54
CA PRO A 81 14.59 16.26 9.69
C PRO A 81 13.17 16.72 9.34
N ARG A 82 12.16 15.95 9.75
CA ARG A 82 10.75 16.31 9.64
C ARG A 82 10.00 15.97 10.91
N LEU A 83 8.79 16.51 11.01
CA LEU A 83 7.76 15.96 11.89
C LEU A 83 7.00 14.87 11.14
N ARG A 84 6.73 13.78 11.84
CA ARG A 84 5.94 12.64 11.36
C ARG A 84 4.60 13.12 10.80
N LYS A 85 4.27 12.69 9.58
CA LYS A 85 2.93 12.93 9.01
C LYS A 85 1.85 12.34 9.93
N GLU A 86 0.86 13.15 10.29
CA GLU A 86 -0.30 12.66 11.03
C GLU A 86 -1.14 11.77 10.11
N ARG A 87 -1.38 10.53 10.56
CA ARG A 87 -2.17 9.57 9.82
C ARG A 87 -3.36 9.18 10.70
N PRO A 88 -4.56 9.70 10.42
CA PRO A 88 -5.71 9.45 11.26
C PRO A 88 -5.98 7.95 11.31
N SER A 89 -6.13 7.43 12.52
CA SER A 89 -6.49 6.05 12.76
C SER A 89 -7.61 6.05 13.78
N SER A 90 -8.68 5.32 13.48
CA SER A 90 -9.86 5.17 14.34
C SER A 90 -9.70 4.12 15.45
N ILE A 91 -8.46 3.62 15.63
CA ILE A 91 -8.11 2.43 16.42
C ILE A 91 -7.01 2.62 17.50
N PRO A 92 -6.09 3.61 17.44
CA PRO A 92 -4.98 3.63 18.40
C PRO A 92 -5.55 3.79 19.81
N TRP A 93 -4.96 3.08 20.77
CA TRP A 93 -5.39 3.06 22.17
C TRP A 93 -6.72 2.35 22.46
N LYS A 94 -7.34 1.70 21.45
CA LYS A 94 -8.41 0.72 21.72
C LYS A 94 -7.80 -0.55 22.31
N ILE A 95 -8.50 -1.16 23.25
CA ILE A 95 -8.16 -2.48 23.78
C ILE A 95 -8.41 -3.49 22.67
N ASN A 96 -7.37 -4.25 22.32
CA ASN A 96 -7.53 -5.37 21.41
C ASN A 96 -8.44 -6.42 22.08
N PRO A 97 -9.59 -6.78 21.49
CA PRO A 97 -10.55 -7.69 22.12
C PRO A 97 -10.02 -9.11 22.31
N TYR A 98 -8.96 -9.49 21.59
CA TYR A 98 -8.34 -10.81 21.67
C TYR A 98 -7.18 -10.86 22.66
N THR A 99 -6.43 -9.76 22.84
CA THR A 99 -5.24 -9.73 23.71
C THR A 99 -5.42 -8.96 25.01
N GLY A 100 -6.51 -8.17 25.14
CA GLY A 100 -6.77 -7.34 26.32
C GLY A 100 -5.79 -6.16 26.48
N GLN A 101 -4.82 -6.00 25.57
CA GLN A 101 -3.82 -4.95 25.62
C GLN A 101 -4.21 -3.75 24.74
N PRO A 102 -3.83 -2.52 25.12
CA PRO A 102 -4.01 -1.36 24.25
C PRO A 102 -3.20 -1.55 22.97
N ILE A 103 -3.84 -1.29 21.82
CA ILE A 103 -3.13 -1.24 20.54
C ILE A 103 -2.17 -0.06 20.61
N PRO A 104 -0.84 -0.27 20.56
CA PRO A 104 0.13 0.79 20.74
C PRO A 104 -0.10 1.89 19.70
N GLY A 105 -0.15 3.14 20.15
CA GLY A 105 -0.17 4.29 19.26
C GLY A 105 1.16 4.49 18.55
N PRO A 106 1.22 5.43 17.57
CA PRO A 106 2.51 5.92 17.09
C PRO A 106 3.33 6.51 18.27
N PRO A 107 4.67 6.56 18.16
CA PRO A 107 5.51 7.25 19.14
C PRO A 107 5.01 8.67 19.44
N GLU A 108 5.05 9.06 20.72
CA GLU A 108 4.67 10.42 21.14
C GLU A 108 5.60 11.48 20.56
N ASP A 109 6.89 11.17 20.48
CA ASP A 109 7.86 12.00 19.77
C ASP A 109 7.63 11.90 18.26
N LYS A 110 7.30 13.04 17.66
CA LYS A 110 7.00 13.13 16.23
C LYS A 110 8.25 13.34 15.38
N ARG A 111 9.44 13.51 15.95
CA ARG A 111 10.67 13.76 15.18
C ARG A 111 11.06 12.53 14.38
N VAL A 112 11.25 12.72 13.08
CA VAL A 112 11.71 11.70 12.15
C VAL A 112 12.82 12.27 11.26
N LEU A 113 13.71 11.41 10.81
CA LEU A 113 14.58 11.69 9.67
C LEU A 113 13.88 11.16 8.43
N TYR A 114 13.47 12.07 7.54
CA TYR A 114 12.85 11.70 6.27
C TYR A 114 13.93 11.45 5.24
N ALA A 115 13.83 10.35 4.51
CA ALA A 115 14.68 10.03 3.37
C ALA A 115 13.84 9.66 2.15
N GLU A 116 14.21 10.18 0.99
CA GLU A 116 13.67 9.78 -0.31
C GLU A 116 14.74 9.02 -1.09
N LEU A 117 14.46 7.76 -1.40
CA LEU A 117 15.37 6.84 -2.07
C LEU A 117 14.80 6.43 -3.43
N VAL A 118 15.66 6.35 -4.45
CA VAL A 118 15.28 5.89 -5.79
C VAL A 118 16.13 4.70 -6.20
N TYR A 119 15.48 3.60 -6.58
CA TYR A 119 16.10 2.37 -7.08
C TYR A 119 15.72 2.22 -8.57
N PRO A 120 16.55 2.69 -9.50
CA PRO A 120 16.26 2.64 -10.92
C PRO A 120 16.39 1.22 -11.48
N PHE A 121 15.63 0.92 -12.53
CA PHE A 121 15.77 -0.27 -13.35
C PHE A 121 15.50 0.05 -14.82
N ASN A 122 16.28 -0.55 -15.72
CA ASN A 122 16.15 -0.28 -17.16
C ASN A 122 15.11 -1.18 -17.84
N LYS A 123 14.80 -2.33 -17.24
CA LYS A 123 13.80 -3.28 -17.71
C LYS A 123 12.78 -3.49 -16.61
N LYS A 124 11.51 -3.45 -16.98
CA LYS A 124 10.37 -3.69 -16.08
C LYS A 124 10.47 -5.10 -15.49
N PRO A 125 10.77 -5.25 -14.18
CA PRO A 125 10.89 -6.57 -13.56
C PRO A 125 9.52 -7.24 -13.41
N SER A 126 9.44 -8.56 -13.51
CA SER A 126 8.19 -9.29 -13.27
C SER A 126 7.82 -9.38 -11.77
N SER A 127 8.82 -9.23 -10.90
CA SER A 127 8.64 -9.17 -9.45
C SER A 127 9.74 -8.35 -8.80
N LEU A 128 9.46 -7.83 -7.61
CA LEU A 128 10.42 -7.12 -6.78
C LEU A 128 10.40 -7.71 -5.37
N THR A 129 11.57 -7.98 -4.80
CA THR A 129 11.70 -8.36 -3.39
C THR A 129 12.25 -7.20 -2.59
N ILE A 130 11.49 -6.73 -1.61
CA ILE A 130 11.89 -5.67 -0.70
C ILE A 130 12.39 -6.33 0.59
N ILE A 131 13.60 -5.98 1.01
CA ILE A 131 14.26 -6.54 2.17
C ILE A 131 14.61 -5.40 3.13
N PRO A 132 14.06 -5.37 4.35
CA PRO A 132 14.45 -4.37 5.35
C PRO A 132 15.85 -4.67 5.90
N PRO A 133 16.50 -3.74 6.64
CA PRO A 133 17.72 -4.04 7.37
C PRO A 133 17.48 -5.22 8.32
N LEU A 134 18.16 -6.35 8.10
CA LEU A 134 17.90 -7.59 8.85
C LEU A 134 18.84 -7.75 10.05
N ASP A 135 18.30 -8.23 11.16
CA ASP A 135 19.08 -8.82 12.23
C ASP A 135 19.74 -10.11 11.74
N GLU A 136 21.04 -10.25 11.96
CA GLU A 136 21.82 -11.36 11.40
C GLU A 136 21.38 -12.72 11.92
N LYS A 137 20.96 -12.79 13.19
CA LYS A 137 20.59 -14.04 13.88
C LYS A 137 19.13 -14.37 13.64
N ALA A 138 18.25 -13.42 13.89
CA ALA A 138 16.80 -13.63 13.83
C ALA A 138 16.24 -13.57 12.40
N LYS A 139 17.00 -13.03 11.43
CA LYS A 139 16.58 -12.86 10.02
C LYS A 139 15.26 -12.07 9.86
N ILE A 140 14.97 -11.22 10.83
CA ILE A 140 13.85 -10.27 10.83
C ILE A 140 14.38 -8.84 10.79
N SER A 141 13.53 -7.87 10.49
CA SER A 141 13.89 -6.45 10.50
C SER A 141 14.49 -6.02 11.84
N LYS A 142 15.63 -5.33 11.82
CA LYS A 142 16.31 -4.77 13.02
C LYS A 142 15.42 -3.80 13.80
N VAL A 143 14.56 -3.08 13.07
CA VAL A 143 13.61 -2.11 13.61
C VAL A 143 12.22 -2.32 12.99
N PRO A 144 11.14 -1.98 13.70
CA PRO A 144 9.80 -2.09 13.16
C PRO A 144 9.59 -1.06 12.03
N ILE A 145 9.35 -1.55 10.81
CA ILE A 145 9.03 -0.72 9.64
C ILE A 145 7.62 -1.06 9.18
N GLY A 146 6.70 -0.12 9.36
CA GLY A 146 5.38 -0.18 8.72
C GLY A 146 5.52 0.22 7.25
N PHE A 147 4.76 -0.38 6.35
CA PHE A 147 4.87 -0.03 4.94
C PHE A 147 3.57 -0.15 4.17
N ILE A 148 3.54 0.61 3.07
CA ILE A 148 2.50 0.62 2.05
C ILE A 148 3.19 0.62 0.70
N THR A 149 2.64 -0.12 -0.25
CA THR A 149 3.18 -0.23 -1.60
C THR A 149 2.14 0.19 -2.61
N TYR A 150 2.55 1.00 -3.56
CA TYR A 150 1.80 1.43 -4.73
C TYR A 150 2.51 0.94 -5.99
N HIS A 151 1.77 0.44 -6.97
CA HIS A 151 2.28 0.18 -8.32
C HIS A 151 1.51 1.08 -9.29
N LYS A 152 2.22 2.02 -9.92
CA LYS A 152 1.63 3.09 -10.77
C LYS A 152 0.45 3.80 -10.09
N GLY A 153 0.61 4.11 -8.80
CA GLY A 153 -0.42 4.78 -7.98
C GLY A 153 -1.51 3.86 -7.42
N VAL A 154 -1.59 2.59 -7.84
CA VAL A 154 -2.56 1.63 -7.30
C VAL A 154 -2.02 0.98 -6.03
N LEU A 155 -2.78 1.11 -4.93
CA LEU A 155 -2.46 0.51 -3.63
C LEU A 155 -2.43 -1.03 -3.73
N ILE A 156 -1.33 -1.68 -3.37
CA ILE A 156 -1.15 -3.14 -3.45
C ILE A 156 -1.44 -3.83 -2.11
N ASN A 157 -1.06 -3.19 -1.01
CA ASN A 157 -1.25 -3.68 0.35
C ASN A 157 -1.88 -2.63 1.26
N ASP A 158 -2.72 -3.10 2.19
CA ASP A 158 -3.07 -2.27 3.35
C ASP A 158 -1.82 -2.09 4.23
N PHE A 159 -1.84 -1.17 5.20
CA PHE A 159 -0.70 -0.97 6.10
C PHE A 159 -0.31 -2.27 6.81
N ARG A 160 0.96 -2.68 6.66
CA ARG A 160 1.55 -3.91 7.23
C ARG A 160 2.95 -3.62 7.74
N TYR A 161 3.53 -4.57 8.48
CA TYR A 161 4.92 -4.50 8.92
C TYR A 161 5.82 -5.27 7.95
N LEU A 162 6.90 -4.63 7.52
CA LEU A 162 7.97 -5.23 6.72
C LEU A 162 8.93 -5.94 7.68
N SER A 163 8.56 -7.15 8.11
CA SER A 163 9.35 -7.92 9.08
C SER A 163 10.51 -8.69 8.47
N GLY A 164 10.55 -8.83 7.14
CA GLY A 164 11.60 -9.56 6.41
C GLY A 164 11.37 -9.47 4.89
N PRO A 165 12.16 -10.22 4.10
CA PRO A 165 12.07 -10.23 2.63
C PRO A 165 10.64 -10.47 2.17
N SER A 166 10.09 -9.56 1.35
CA SER A 166 8.71 -9.64 0.89
C SER A 166 8.63 -9.34 -0.61
N THR A 167 8.06 -10.28 -1.36
CA THR A 167 8.08 -10.25 -2.82
C THR A 167 6.73 -9.82 -3.37
N VAL A 168 6.72 -8.79 -4.21
CA VAL A 168 5.55 -8.36 -4.98
C VAL A 168 5.67 -8.85 -6.41
N MET A 169 4.62 -9.54 -6.88
CA MET A 169 4.43 -9.88 -8.29
C MET A 169 3.79 -8.70 -9.00
N LEU A 170 4.37 -8.29 -10.14
CA LEU A 170 3.97 -7.09 -10.86
C LEU A 170 3.20 -7.44 -12.12
N ASP A 171 2.03 -6.82 -12.25
CA ASP A 171 1.25 -6.78 -13.48
C ASP A 171 1.37 -5.38 -14.08
N TRP A 172 2.24 -5.25 -15.08
CA TRP A 172 2.49 -3.98 -15.77
C TRP A 172 1.36 -3.56 -16.72
N THR A 173 0.49 -4.50 -17.09
CA THR A 173 -0.68 -4.24 -17.93
C THR A 173 -1.81 -3.69 -17.07
N ASP A 174 -1.99 -4.26 -15.88
CA ASP A 174 -2.97 -3.81 -14.92
C ASP A 174 -2.47 -3.90 -13.47
N PRO A 175 -1.94 -2.78 -12.93
CA PRO A 175 -1.38 -2.72 -11.58
C PRO A 175 -2.34 -3.15 -10.46
N TRP A 176 -3.67 -3.16 -10.71
CA TRP A 176 -4.65 -3.67 -9.76
C TRP A 176 -4.41 -5.13 -9.39
N TYR A 177 -3.89 -5.94 -10.33
CA TYR A 177 -3.62 -7.37 -10.11
C TYR A 177 -2.21 -7.65 -9.59
N SER A 178 -1.39 -6.61 -9.41
CA SER A 178 -0.13 -6.75 -8.68
C SER A 178 -0.39 -7.10 -7.22
N ALA A 179 0.37 -8.04 -6.68
CA ALA A 179 0.14 -8.56 -5.33
C ALA A 179 1.40 -9.14 -4.70
N PHE A 180 1.53 -8.98 -3.38
CA PHE A 180 2.52 -9.73 -2.61
C PHE A 180 2.26 -11.22 -2.68
N ASP A 181 3.31 -12.04 -2.72
CA ASP A 181 3.23 -13.50 -2.63
C ASP A 181 2.53 -13.94 -1.33
N LYS A 182 2.92 -13.33 -0.20
CA LYS A 182 2.39 -13.58 1.14
C LYS A 182 0.96 -13.08 1.27
N LYS A 183 0.03 -14.00 1.57
CA LYS A 183 -1.40 -13.69 1.78
C LYS A 183 -1.64 -12.57 2.80
N ALA A 184 -0.85 -12.52 3.87
CA ALA A 184 -0.97 -11.52 4.94
C ALA A 184 -0.64 -10.09 4.49
N LEU A 185 0.15 -9.94 3.41
CA LEU A 185 0.56 -8.64 2.87
C LEU A 185 -0.36 -8.16 1.75
N LYS A 186 -1.25 -8.99 1.22
CA LYS A 186 -2.16 -8.56 0.16
C LYS A 186 -3.25 -7.65 0.74
N ARG A 187 -3.67 -6.63 -0.02
CA ARG A 187 -4.84 -5.81 0.35
C ARG A 187 -6.11 -6.66 0.49
N TRP A 188 -7.03 -6.17 1.30
CA TRP A 188 -8.35 -6.76 1.48
C TRP A 188 -9.13 -6.80 0.15
N GLN A 189 -9.27 -5.65 -0.50
CA GLN A 189 -10.07 -5.51 -1.73
C GLN A 189 -9.28 -5.88 -2.99
N ARG A 190 -9.16 -7.18 -3.30
CA ARG A 190 -8.51 -7.62 -4.55
C ARG A 190 -9.48 -8.06 -5.64
N GLY A 191 -10.70 -8.41 -5.25
CA GLY A 191 -11.68 -8.91 -6.19
C GLY A 191 -12.08 -7.83 -7.17
N SER A 192 -12.26 -8.21 -8.42
CA SER A 192 -12.94 -7.38 -9.43
C SER A 192 -14.34 -6.98 -8.96
N VAL A 193 -15.00 -7.88 -8.22
CA VAL A 193 -16.29 -7.67 -7.58
C VAL A 193 -16.28 -8.24 -6.17
N MET A 194 -16.88 -7.50 -5.25
CA MET A 194 -17.18 -7.91 -3.88
C MET A 194 -18.67 -7.73 -3.62
N SER A 195 -19.22 -8.62 -2.82
CA SER A 195 -20.64 -8.65 -2.47
C SER A 195 -20.75 -8.71 -0.96
N PHE A 196 -21.53 -7.82 -0.38
CA PHE A 196 -21.80 -7.74 1.05
C PHE A 196 -23.29 -7.93 1.27
N LEU A 197 -23.65 -8.81 2.20
CA LEU A 197 -25.03 -9.08 2.56
C LEU A 197 -25.24 -8.69 4.02
N TYR A 198 -26.13 -7.74 4.25
CA TYR A 198 -26.54 -7.30 5.57
C TYR A 198 -27.94 -7.84 5.82
N ILE A 199 -28.11 -8.57 6.93
CA ILE A 199 -29.39 -9.16 7.31
C ILE A 199 -29.79 -8.55 8.65
N GLU A 200 -30.81 -7.72 8.62
CA GLU A 200 -31.49 -7.16 9.78
C GLU A 200 -32.90 -7.79 9.90
N PRO A 201 -33.58 -7.71 11.06
CA PRO A 201 -34.87 -8.39 11.26
C PRO A 201 -35.96 -8.07 10.23
N TYR A 202 -35.89 -6.89 9.59
CA TYR A 202 -36.90 -6.43 8.62
C TYR A 202 -36.30 -5.97 7.29
N GLU A 203 -34.98 -6.13 7.11
CA GLU A 203 -34.29 -5.60 5.93
C GLU A 203 -33.12 -6.50 5.55
N VAL A 204 -33.03 -6.82 4.26
CA VAL A 204 -31.86 -7.48 3.68
C VAL A 204 -31.25 -6.51 2.67
N ARG A 205 -30.03 -6.03 2.95
CA ARG A 205 -29.29 -5.17 2.01
C ARG A 205 -28.21 -5.98 1.32
N HIS A 206 -28.18 -5.89 -0.01
CA HIS A 206 -27.13 -6.46 -0.84
C HIS A 206 -26.32 -5.33 -1.47
N GLU A 207 -25.08 -5.15 -1.01
CA GLU A 207 -24.15 -4.16 -1.56
C GLU A 207 -23.13 -4.84 -2.47
N ILE A 208 -22.92 -4.28 -3.65
CA ILE A 208 -21.95 -4.77 -4.63
C ILE A 208 -20.93 -3.67 -4.88
N LEU A 209 -19.67 -3.98 -4.61
CA LEU A 209 -18.54 -3.15 -4.98
C LEU A 209 -17.83 -3.79 -6.18
N ALA A 210 -17.82 -3.10 -7.31
CA ALA A 210 -17.23 -3.60 -8.54
C ALA A 210 -16.25 -2.59 -9.15
N ARG A 211 -15.14 -3.09 -9.69
CA ARG A 211 -14.22 -2.29 -10.49
C ARG A 211 -14.79 -2.11 -11.89
N VAL A 212 -14.96 -0.86 -12.31
CA VAL A 212 -15.58 -0.51 -13.60
C VAL A 212 -14.88 -1.19 -14.77
N LYS A 213 -13.54 -1.16 -14.81
CA LYS A 213 -12.75 -1.80 -15.88
C LYS A 213 -13.06 -3.29 -16.03
N ASP A 214 -13.27 -3.99 -14.92
CA ASP A 214 -13.56 -5.44 -14.95
C ASP A 214 -15.01 -5.73 -15.36
N LEU A 215 -15.95 -4.78 -15.16
CA LEU A 215 -17.33 -4.91 -15.63
C LEU A 215 -17.44 -4.94 -17.16
N ALA A 216 -16.45 -4.39 -17.88
CA ALA A 216 -16.39 -4.45 -19.35
C ALA A 216 -16.41 -5.89 -19.89
N ALA A 217 -15.97 -6.87 -19.09
CA ALA A 217 -16.03 -8.28 -19.46
C ALA A 217 -17.47 -8.84 -19.46
N TRP A 218 -18.43 -8.17 -18.82
CA TRP A 218 -19.80 -8.66 -18.64
C TRP A 218 -20.88 -7.78 -19.26
N MET A 219 -20.57 -6.50 -19.49
CA MET A 219 -21.48 -5.54 -20.10
C MET A 219 -20.74 -4.54 -20.96
N ASP A 220 -21.45 -4.01 -21.95
CA ASP A 220 -21.00 -2.81 -22.64
C ASP A 220 -21.11 -1.61 -21.68
N LEU A 221 -19.97 -0.99 -21.39
CA LEU A 221 -19.93 0.18 -20.53
C LEU A 221 -20.45 1.43 -21.24
N GLY A 222 -20.49 1.46 -22.56
CA GLY A 222 -20.92 2.62 -23.35
C GLY A 222 -20.06 3.86 -23.09
N LEU A 223 -18.74 3.67 -23.00
CA LEU A 223 -17.74 4.72 -22.83
C LEU A 223 -17.08 5.04 -24.18
N ARG A 224 -16.70 6.31 -24.39
CA ARG A 224 -15.99 6.75 -25.61
C ARG A 224 -14.54 6.26 -25.68
N GLY A 225 -13.92 5.91 -24.56
CA GLY A 225 -12.53 5.45 -24.47
C GLY A 225 -12.31 4.39 -23.39
N ASP A 226 -11.05 4.00 -23.19
CA ASP A 226 -10.62 2.92 -22.28
C ASP A 226 -9.78 3.41 -21.08
N GLU A 227 -9.37 4.69 -21.08
CA GLU A 227 -8.50 5.25 -20.04
C GLU A 227 -9.27 6.02 -18.95
N PHE A 228 -10.22 6.87 -19.35
CA PHE A 228 -11.00 7.73 -18.45
C PHE A 228 -12.50 7.61 -18.69
N ILE A 229 -13.27 7.88 -17.63
CA ILE A 229 -14.73 8.08 -17.71
C ILE A 229 -14.96 9.59 -17.76
N GLU A 230 -15.60 10.05 -18.82
CA GLU A 230 -15.86 11.47 -19.02
C GLU A 230 -16.96 11.96 -18.07
N ALA A 231 -16.94 13.24 -17.74
CA ALA A 231 -17.85 13.80 -16.74
C ALA A 231 -19.34 13.58 -17.09
N ASP A 232 -19.68 13.66 -18.39
CA ASP A 232 -21.01 13.40 -18.95
C ASP A 232 -21.38 11.91 -19.00
N GLU A 233 -20.40 11.01 -18.89
CA GLU A 233 -20.60 9.55 -18.91
C GLU A 233 -20.92 8.97 -17.52
N ASN A 234 -20.63 9.71 -16.44
CA ASN A 234 -20.78 9.26 -15.05
C ASN A 234 -22.22 8.82 -14.69
N GLU A 235 -23.21 9.70 -14.86
CA GLU A 235 -24.60 9.38 -14.52
C GLU A 235 -25.19 8.28 -15.42
N PRO A 236 -25.02 8.32 -16.76
CA PRO A 236 -25.45 7.23 -17.63
C PRO A 236 -24.82 5.88 -17.26
N LEU A 237 -23.52 5.86 -16.94
CA LEU A 237 -22.83 4.62 -16.57
C LEU A 237 -23.40 4.05 -15.26
N LYS A 238 -23.57 4.88 -14.22
CA LYS A 238 -24.16 4.44 -12.94
C LYS A 238 -25.54 3.81 -13.15
N LYS A 239 -26.38 4.43 -13.98
CA LYS A 239 -27.70 3.88 -14.31
C LYS A 239 -27.59 2.51 -15.00
N ARG A 240 -26.74 2.38 -16.01
CA ARG A 240 -26.52 1.10 -16.72
C ARG A 240 -26.03 0.01 -15.79
N VAL A 241 -25.06 0.31 -14.92
CA VAL A 241 -24.51 -0.65 -13.95
C VAL A 241 -25.56 -1.05 -12.91
N GLY A 242 -26.32 -0.09 -12.37
CA GLY A 242 -27.41 -0.36 -11.44
C GLY A 242 -28.48 -1.28 -12.05
N GLU A 243 -28.93 -0.98 -13.27
CA GLU A 243 -29.87 -1.83 -14.01
C GLU A 243 -29.30 -3.22 -14.33
N PHE A 244 -28.01 -3.30 -14.66
CA PHE A 244 -27.32 -4.56 -14.95
C PHE A 244 -27.36 -5.53 -13.76
N PHE A 245 -27.07 -5.02 -12.56
CA PHE A 245 -27.09 -5.83 -11.33
C PHE A 245 -28.53 -6.12 -10.87
N LEU A 246 -29.44 -5.15 -10.96
CA LEU A 246 -30.85 -5.35 -10.59
C LEU A 246 -31.52 -6.48 -11.38
N LYS A 247 -31.18 -6.63 -12.67
CA LYS A 247 -31.68 -7.72 -13.52
C LYS A 247 -31.07 -9.08 -13.20
N ARG A 248 -29.93 -9.12 -12.52
CA ARG A 248 -29.15 -10.33 -12.24
C ARG A 248 -29.19 -10.78 -10.79
N ASP A 249 -29.77 -9.98 -9.91
CA ASP A 249 -29.97 -10.35 -8.52
C ASP A 249 -30.95 -11.54 -8.43
N LYS A 250 -30.48 -12.59 -7.76
CA LYS A 250 -31.17 -13.86 -7.55
C LYS A 250 -31.32 -14.17 -6.06
N THR A 251 -31.19 -13.15 -5.20
CA THR A 251 -31.32 -13.32 -3.76
C THR A 251 -32.70 -13.86 -3.41
N LEU A 252 -32.71 -14.91 -2.58
CA LEU A 252 -33.92 -15.55 -2.08
C LEU A 252 -34.06 -15.22 -0.59
N ILE A 253 -35.23 -14.75 -0.19
CA ILE A 253 -35.59 -14.51 1.22
C ILE A 253 -36.68 -15.51 1.56
N ASP A 254 -36.42 -16.39 2.53
CA ASP A 254 -37.28 -17.51 2.90
C ASP A 254 -37.69 -18.39 1.68
N GLY A 255 -36.74 -18.61 0.78
CA GLY A 255 -36.94 -19.39 -0.44
C GLY A 255 -37.73 -18.69 -1.54
N LYS A 256 -38.15 -17.43 -1.34
CA LYS A 256 -38.87 -16.62 -2.34
C LYS A 256 -37.95 -15.58 -2.94
N GLN A 257 -38.00 -15.44 -4.27
CA GLN A 257 -37.36 -14.33 -4.94
C GLN A 257 -38.24 -13.09 -4.78
N LEU A 258 -37.72 -12.08 -4.09
CA LEU A 258 -38.36 -10.78 -3.98
C LEU A 258 -37.75 -9.83 -5.01
N ARG A 259 -38.52 -8.83 -5.45
CA ARG A 259 -38.01 -7.82 -6.37
C ARG A 259 -37.06 -6.89 -5.60
N PRO A 260 -35.77 -6.83 -5.95
CA PRO A 260 -34.85 -5.90 -5.31
C PRO A 260 -35.24 -4.45 -5.63
N ILE A 261 -34.89 -3.55 -4.72
CA ILE A 261 -35.02 -2.11 -4.87
C ILE A 261 -33.59 -1.57 -4.99
N LEU A 262 -33.29 -0.88 -6.11
CA LEU A 262 -32.02 -0.18 -6.25
C LEU A 262 -32.07 1.07 -5.38
N ASP A 263 -31.38 1.05 -4.25
CA ASP A 263 -31.28 2.21 -3.35
C ASP A 263 -30.32 3.26 -3.91
N ARG A 264 -29.05 2.88 -4.15
CA ARG A 264 -28.01 3.81 -4.61
C ARG A 264 -26.99 3.16 -5.54
N THR A 265 -26.44 3.97 -6.44
CA THR A 265 -25.20 3.66 -7.16
C THR A 265 -24.25 4.85 -7.03
N ALA A 266 -22.99 4.59 -6.70
CA ALA A 266 -21.98 5.62 -6.51
C ALA A 266 -20.61 5.11 -6.96
N PHE A 267 -19.78 6.04 -7.45
CA PHE A 267 -18.35 5.79 -7.50
C PHE A 267 -17.79 5.94 -6.10
N VAL A 268 -16.92 5.01 -5.72
CA VAL A 268 -16.21 5.07 -4.45
C VAL A 268 -14.72 5.14 -4.73
N LYS A 269 -14.03 5.97 -3.96
CA LYS A 269 -12.57 6.01 -3.96
C LYS A 269 -12.07 5.08 -2.86
N TYR A 270 -11.33 4.05 -3.26
CA TYR A 270 -10.62 3.24 -2.27
C TYR A 270 -9.46 4.06 -1.70
N SER A 271 -9.50 4.28 -0.39
CA SER A 271 -8.44 4.92 0.36
C SER A 271 -7.94 3.98 1.46
N MET A 272 -6.80 4.33 2.03
CA MET A 272 -6.22 3.63 3.17
C MET A 272 -7.12 3.56 4.42
N THR A 273 -8.09 4.46 4.54
CA THR A 273 -9.03 4.54 5.67
C THR A 273 -10.39 3.92 5.37
N GLY A 274 -10.60 3.41 4.16
CA GLY A 274 -11.86 2.86 3.68
C GLY A 274 -12.24 3.36 2.29
N SER A 275 -13.43 2.95 1.82
CA SER A 275 -14.01 3.49 0.59
C SER A 275 -14.83 4.73 0.94
N THR A 276 -14.62 5.85 0.24
CA THR A 276 -15.40 7.09 0.38
C THR A 276 -16.09 7.43 -0.92
#